data_AF-A0A0R3RLE6-F1
#
_entry.id   AF-A0A0R3RLE6-F1
#
_cell.length_a   1.000
_cell.length_b   1.000
_cell.length_c   1.000
_cell.angle_alpha   90.00
_cell.angle_beta   90.00
_cell.angle_gamma   90.00
#
_symmetry.space_group_name_H-M   'P 1'
#
loop_
_entity.id
_entity.type
_entity.pdbx_description
1 polymer ?
#
loop_
_entity_poly.entity_id
_entity_poly.type
_entity_poly.pdbx_seq_one_letter_code
_entity_poly.pdbx_strand_id
1 'polypeptide(L)'
;TVISKDTIARELFRKTSIIDGFTAYKCYDVKEHADSLIELIDFALQEIHRSTKIVQDRCMLIGAAHCNTSENSISSSWDQFGDSLAEAIAKAEAIRGKRKCLKAWNALLSFIVDRIKCGYLAESKRRASKKSSRQENAGPSSSHTTVATSPISKHVVNATTEPTAYH
;
A
#
# COMPACT_ATOMS: atom_id res chain seq x y z
N THR A 1 -6.72 -9.78 -20.33
CA THR A 1 -7.38 -9.05 -19.21
C THR A 1 -6.31 -8.51 -18.27
N VAL A 2 -6.60 -7.44 -17.49
CA VAL A 2 -5.65 -6.78 -16.55
C VAL A 2 -4.90 -7.80 -15.70
N ILE A 3 -5.64 -8.75 -15.12
CA ILE A 3 -5.12 -9.78 -14.22
C ILE A 3 -4.14 -10.75 -14.91
N SER A 4 -4.28 -10.97 -16.22
CA SER A 4 -3.32 -11.77 -16.97
C SER A 4 -2.01 -11.01 -17.24
N LYS A 5 -2.08 -9.68 -17.36
CA LYS A 5 -0.96 -8.82 -17.75
C LYS A 5 -0.20 -8.25 -16.53
N ASP A 6 -0.88 -8.01 -15.42
CA ASP A 6 -0.31 -7.49 -14.18
C ASP A 6 0.00 -8.63 -13.20
N THR A 7 1.28 -8.86 -12.95
CA THR A 7 1.76 -9.92 -12.04
C THR A 7 1.42 -9.63 -10.57
N ILE A 8 1.36 -8.35 -10.17
CA ILE A 8 1.02 -7.91 -8.82
C ILE A 8 -0.48 -8.10 -8.58
N ALA A 9 -1.31 -7.66 -9.53
CA ALA A 9 -2.76 -7.86 -9.44
C ALA A 9 -3.12 -9.35 -9.41
N ARG A 10 -2.47 -10.17 -10.24
CA ARG A 10 -2.66 -11.63 -10.22
C ARG A 10 -2.29 -12.25 -8.88
N GLU A 11 -1.16 -11.83 -8.30
CA GLU A 11 -0.70 -12.35 -7.02
C GLU A 11 -1.63 -11.94 -5.88
N LEU A 12 -2.24 -10.75 -5.93
CA LEU A 12 -3.24 -10.32 -4.94
C LEU A 12 -4.47 -11.22 -4.95
N PHE A 13 -5.06 -11.45 -6.12
CA PHE A 13 -6.21 -12.36 -6.23
C PHE A 13 -5.84 -13.80 -5.83
N ARG A 14 -4.62 -14.27 -6.15
CA ARG A 14 -4.13 -15.59 -5.72
C ARG A 14 -3.95 -15.69 -4.20
N LYS A 15 -3.35 -14.67 -3.56
CA LYS A 15 -3.15 -14.62 -2.10
C LYS A 15 -4.48 -14.59 -1.36
N THR A 16 -5.43 -13.77 -1.80
CA THR A 16 -6.78 -13.73 -1.23
C THR A 16 -7.46 -15.09 -1.32
N SER A 17 -7.34 -15.78 -2.48
CA SER A 17 -7.89 -17.13 -2.66
C SER A 17 -7.26 -18.19 -1.74
N ILE A 18 -5.98 -18.06 -1.38
CA ILE A 18 -5.30 -19.03 -0.49
C ILE A 18 -5.66 -18.80 0.98
N ILE A 19 -5.72 -17.54 1.43
CA ILE A 19 -6.07 -17.18 2.81
C ILE A 19 -7.50 -17.62 3.14
N ASP A 20 -8.41 -17.48 2.18
CA ASP A 20 -9.81 -17.90 2.28
C ASP A 20 -9.96 -19.42 2.45
N GLY A 21 -9.05 -20.22 1.89
CA GLY A 21 -9.00 -21.67 2.14
C GLY A 21 -8.87 -22.07 3.62
N PHE A 22 -8.48 -21.13 4.50
CA PHE A 22 -8.32 -21.34 5.94
C PHE A 22 -9.25 -20.49 6.81
N THR A 23 -9.95 -19.50 6.25
CA THR A 23 -10.87 -18.64 7.00
C THR A 23 -12.13 -18.42 6.17
N ALA A 24 -13.32 -18.80 6.66
CA ALA A 24 -14.60 -18.66 5.98
C ALA A 24 -15.07 -17.19 5.76
N TYR A 25 -14.16 -16.28 5.41
CA TYR A 25 -14.42 -14.87 5.14
C TYR A 25 -14.58 -14.67 3.63
N LYS A 26 -15.72 -14.10 3.21
CA LYS A 26 -16.07 -13.65 1.84
C LYS A 26 -14.88 -13.57 0.86
N CYS A 27 -14.84 -14.51 -0.08
CA CYS A 27 -13.92 -14.53 -1.20
C CYS A 27 -14.29 -13.46 -2.23
N TYR A 28 -13.59 -12.33 -2.25
CA TYR A 28 -13.72 -11.39 -3.36
C TYR A 28 -12.93 -11.91 -4.56
N ASP A 29 -13.49 -12.91 -5.24
CA ASP A 29 -12.92 -13.43 -6.47
C ASP A 29 -12.98 -12.37 -7.59
N VAL A 30 -12.35 -12.70 -8.73
CA VAL A 30 -12.28 -11.79 -9.87
C VAL A 30 -13.66 -11.37 -10.38
N LYS A 31 -14.66 -12.26 -10.27
CA LYS A 31 -16.02 -12.01 -10.70
C LYS A 31 -16.70 -11.02 -9.76
N GLU A 32 -16.60 -11.21 -8.45
CA GLU A 32 -17.15 -10.25 -7.47
C GLU A 32 -16.52 -8.86 -7.60
N HIS A 33 -15.22 -8.78 -7.89
CA HIS A 33 -14.54 -7.51 -8.17
C HIS A 33 -15.04 -6.85 -9.46
N ALA A 34 -15.32 -7.63 -10.51
CA ALA A 34 -15.91 -7.13 -11.74
C ALA A 34 -17.34 -6.62 -11.52
N ASP A 35 -18.16 -7.36 -10.77
CA ASP A 35 -19.52 -6.98 -10.40
C ASP A 35 -19.49 -5.67 -9.58
N SER A 36 -18.58 -5.56 -8.60
CA SER A 36 -18.37 -4.33 -7.81
C SER A 36 -17.94 -3.13 -8.66
N LEU A 37 -17.13 -3.34 -9.70
CA LEU A 37 -16.75 -2.28 -10.64
C LEU A 37 -17.95 -1.81 -11.47
N ILE A 38 -18.79 -2.74 -11.93
CA ILE A 38 -20.01 -2.42 -12.68
C ILE A 38 -20.96 -1.61 -11.79
N GLU A 39 -21.17 -2.02 -10.54
CA GLU A 39 -21.97 -1.28 -9.57
C GLU A 39 -21.43 0.13 -9.32
N LEU A 40 -20.11 0.30 -9.24
CA LEU A 40 -19.49 1.61 -9.10
C LEU A 40 -19.75 2.51 -10.31
N ILE A 41 -19.64 1.96 -11.52
CA ILE A 41 -19.90 2.71 -12.76
C ILE A 41 -21.38 3.10 -12.84
N ASP A 42 -22.30 2.19 -12.51
CA ASP A 42 -23.73 2.47 -12.48
C ASP A 42 -24.08 3.56 -11.45
N PHE A 43 -23.55 3.44 -10.24
CA PHE A 43 -23.65 4.47 -9.21
C PHE A 43 -23.13 5.83 -9.69
N ALA A 44 -21.97 5.85 -10.34
CA ALA A 44 -21.40 7.08 -10.88
C ALA A 44 -22.33 7.71 -11.92
N LEU A 45 -22.90 6.93 -12.84
CA LEU A 45 -23.83 7.43 -13.85
C LEU A 45 -25.11 8.01 -13.22
N GLN A 46 -25.61 7.42 -12.14
CA GLN A 46 -26.79 7.91 -11.43
C GLN A 46 -26.53 9.20 -10.64
N GLU A 47 -25.36 9.32 -10.01
CA GLU A 47 -25.09 10.39 -9.03
C GLU A 47 -24.25 11.56 -9.58
N ILE A 48 -23.51 11.38 -10.67
CA ILE A 48 -22.58 12.40 -11.18
C ILE A 48 -23.27 13.72 -11.54
N HIS A 49 -24.53 13.65 -11.96
CA HIS A 49 -25.36 14.83 -12.27
C HIS A 49 -25.81 15.59 -11.02
N ARG A 50 -25.96 14.90 -9.88
CA ARG A 50 -26.37 15.50 -8.60
C ARG A 50 -25.18 16.10 -7.90
N SER A 51 -24.11 15.32 -7.74
CA SER A 51 -22.87 15.78 -7.13
C SER A 51 -21.70 14.88 -7.48
N THR A 52 -20.71 15.43 -8.17
CA THR A 52 -19.44 14.75 -8.42
C THR A 52 -18.71 14.41 -7.12
N LYS A 53 -18.97 15.13 -6.02
CA LYS A 53 -18.37 14.88 -4.71
C LYS A 53 -18.81 13.53 -4.13
N ILE A 54 -20.06 13.12 -4.33
CA ILE A 54 -20.58 11.84 -3.84
C ILE A 54 -19.84 10.67 -4.50
N VAL A 55 -19.66 10.76 -5.83
CA VAL A 55 -18.90 9.76 -6.60
C VAL A 55 -17.41 9.76 -6.18
N GLN A 56 -16.83 10.95 -6.00
CA GLN A 56 -15.47 11.11 -5.52
C GLN A 56 -15.28 10.44 -4.15
N ASP A 57 -16.14 10.74 -3.17
CA ASP A 57 -16.02 10.21 -1.82
C ASP A 57 -16.12 8.67 -1.83
N ARG A 58 -17.02 8.10 -2.64
CA ARG A 58 -17.11 6.64 -2.83
C ARG A 58 -15.84 6.04 -3.43
N CYS A 59 -15.28 6.67 -4.47
CA CYS A 59 -14.03 6.23 -5.08
C CYS A 59 -12.85 6.29 -4.10
N MET A 60 -12.77 7.36 -3.31
CA MET A 60 -11.72 7.53 -2.29
C MET A 60 -11.78 6.42 -1.22
N LEU A 61 -12.98 6.05 -0.77
CA LEU A 61 -13.19 4.96 0.19
C LEU A 61 -12.76 3.61 -0.38
N ILE A 62 -13.10 3.33 -1.64
CA ILE A 62 -12.66 2.10 -2.33
C ILE A 62 -11.13 2.08 -2.41
N GLY A 63 -10.50 3.18 -2.82
CA GLY A 63 -9.04 3.29 -2.88
C GLY A 63 -8.36 3.02 -1.53
N ALA A 64 -8.89 3.63 -0.47
CA ALA A 64 -8.38 3.42 0.89
C ALA A 64 -8.54 1.96 1.35
N ALA A 65 -9.65 1.29 1.00
CA ALA A 65 -9.86 -0.12 1.33
C ALA A 65 -8.81 -1.04 0.67
N HIS A 66 -8.33 -0.70 -0.52
CA HIS A 66 -7.29 -1.46 -1.22
C HIS A 66 -5.89 -1.29 -0.61
N CYS A 67 -5.66 -0.31 0.28
CA CYS A 67 -4.43 -0.25 1.08
C CYS A 67 -4.34 -1.36 2.15
N ASN A 68 -5.45 -2.05 2.44
CA ASN A 68 -5.45 -3.13 3.44
C ASN A 68 -4.87 -4.44 2.90
N THR A 69 -4.72 -4.58 1.58
CA THR A 69 -4.56 -5.89 0.93
C THR A 69 -3.13 -6.15 0.43
N SER A 70 -2.23 -5.16 0.45
CA SER A 70 -0.85 -5.32 -0.04
C SER A 70 0.19 -4.55 0.77
N GLU A 71 1.33 -5.19 1.05
CA GLU A 71 2.51 -4.53 1.64
C GLU A 71 3.30 -3.71 0.60
N ASN A 72 3.20 -4.10 -0.68
CA ASN A 72 3.83 -3.41 -1.80
C ASN A 72 2.87 -2.40 -2.44
N SER A 73 3.42 -1.28 -2.96
CA SER A 73 2.63 -0.27 -3.65
C SER A 73 1.97 -0.85 -4.91
N ILE A 74 0.64 -0.75 -5.01
CA ILE A 74 -0.14 -1.09 -6.22
C ILE A 74 -0.37 0.13 -7.13
N SER A 75 0.41 1.20 -6.94
CA SER A 75 0.22 2.46 -7.67
C SER A 75 0.28 2.28 -9.19
N SER A 76 1.18 1.44 -9.69
CA SER A 76 1.29 1.14 -11.13
C SER A 76 0.17 0.24 -11.64
N SER A 77 -0.42 -0.59 -10.78
CA SER A 77 -1.56 -1.44 -11.13
C SER A 77 -2.82 -0.61 -11.42
N TRP A 78 -2.99 0.53 -10.76
CA TRP A 78 -4.08 1.47 -11.07
C TRP A 78 -3.96 2.09 -12.45
N ASP A 79 -2.74 2.39 -12.89
CA ASP A 79 -2.49 2.93 -14.24
C ASP A 79 -2.79 1.87 -15.31
N GLN A 80 -2.29 0.65 -15.14
CA GLN A 80 -2.58 -0.48 -16.04
C GLN A 80 -4.07 -0.85 -16.06
N PHE A 81 -4.75 -0.70 -14.93
CA PHE A 81 -6.20 -0.87 -14.83
C PHE A 81 -6.94 0.18 -15.66
N GLY A 82 -6.56 1.46 -15.53
CA GLY A 82 -7.10 2.55 -16.34
C GLY A 82 -6.91 2.33 -17.84
N ASP A 83 -5.71 1.95 -18.26
CA ASP A 83 -5.39 1.66 -19.67
C ASP A 83 -6.25 0.52 -20.22
N SER A 84 -6.40 -0.55 -19.44
CA SER A 84 -7.20 -1.71 -19.86
C SER A 84 -8.70 -1.39 -19.93
N LEU A 85 -9.18 -0.51 -19.06
CA LEU A 85 -10.58 -0.07 -19.07
C LEU A 85 -10.86 0.83 -20.28
N ALA A 86 -9.93 1.73 -20.60
CA ALA A 86 -9.97 2.54 -21.82
C ALA A 86 -9.90 1.67 -23.10
N GLU A 87 -9.05 0.63 -23.11
CA GLU A 87 -8.97 -0.33 -24.22
C GLU A 87 -10.29 -1.09 -24.38
N ALA A 88 -10.89 -1.56 -23.28
CA ALA A 88 -12.14 -2.31 -23.29
C ALA A 88 -13.30 -1.46 -23.82
N ILE A 89 -13.45 -0.22 -23.33
CA ILE A 89 -14.55 0.66 -23.76
C ILE A 89 -14.41 1.09 -25.22
N ALA A 90 -13.18 1.26 -25.73
CA ALA A 90 -12.93 1.58 -27.14
C ALA A 90 -13.34 0.44 -28.09
N LYS A 91 -13.27 -0.81 -27.63
CA LYS A 91 -13.67 -2.01 -28.39
C LYS A 91 -15.14 -2.36 -28.24
N ALA A 92 -15.83 -1.85 -27.22
CA ALA A 92 -17.25 -2.12 -26.99
C ALA A 92 -18.09 -1.68 -28.19
N GLU A 93 -18.89 -2.59 -28.76
CA GLU A 93 -19.65 -2.35 -30.00
C GLU A 93 -20.59 -1.14 -29.89
N ALA A 94 -21.20 -0.93 -28.72
CA ALA A 94 -22.08 0.19 -28.46
C ALA A 94 -21.37 1.55 -28.54
N ILE A 95 -20.04 1.59 -28.38
CA ILE A 95 -19.21 2.80 -28.32
C ILE A 95 -18.32 2.95 -29.55
N ARG A 96 -17.90 1.83 -30.16
CA ARG A 96 -16.98 1.77 -31.30
C ARG A 96 -17.44 2.71 -32.43
N GLY A 97 -16.53 3.54 -32.91
CA GLY A 97 -16.80 4.54 -33.96
C GLY A 97 -17.49 5.84 -33.47
N LYS A 98 -18.03 5.88 -32.25
CA LYS A 98 -18.73 7.06 -31.69
C LYS A 98 -17.76 7.95 -30.91
N ARG A 99 -16.96 8.76 -31.63
CA ARG A 99 -15.87 9.59 -31.03
C ARG A 99 -16.27 10.42 -29.82
N LYS A 100 -17.40 11.14 -29.88
CA LYS A 100 -17.89 11.96 -28.75
C LYS A 100 -18.27 11.10 -27.54
N CYS A 101 -18.92 9.97 -27.78
CA CYS A 101 -19.31 9.02 -26.73
C CYS A 101 -18.07 8.40 -26.08
N LEU A 102 -17.10 7.94 -26.88
CA LEU A 102 -15.82 7.43 -26.38
C LEU A 102 -15.07 8.47 -25.55
N LYS A 103 -15.05 9.74 -25.98
CA LYS A 103 -14.44 10.83 -25.21
C LYS A 103 -15.12 11.02 -23.85
N ALA A 104 -16.45 10.97 -23.79
CA ALA A 104 -17.20 11.09 -22.54
C ALA A 104 -16.92 9.90 -21.60
N TRP A 105 -16.91 8.68 -22.13
CA TRP A 105 -16.55 7.49 -21.37
C TRP A 105 -15.13 7.55 -20.82
N ASN A 106 -14.14 7.92 -21.64
CA ASN A 106 -12.77 8.07 -21.18
C ASN A 106 -12.66 9.10 -20.06
N ALA A 107 -13.36 10.25 -20.16
CA ALA A 107 -13.36 11.24 -19.10
C ALA A 107 -13.94 10.70 -17.77
N LEU A 108 -15.06 9.96 -17.83
CA LEU A 108 -15.67 9.34 -16.66
C LEU A 108 -14.76 8.28 -16.02
N LEU A 109 -14.21 7.38 -16.83
CA LEU A 109 -13.38 6.28 -16.37
C LEU A 109 -12.05 6.80 -15.79
N SER A 110 -11.43 7.80 -16.44
CA SER A 110 -10.27 8.49 -15.89
C SER A 110 -10.58 9.16 -14.55
N PHE A 111 -11.74 9.82 -14.41
CA PHE A 111 -12.16 10.39 -13.13
C PHE A 111 -12.28 9.32 -12.03
N ILE A 112 -12.96 8.20 -12.31
CA ILE A 112 -13.13 7.11 -11.33
C ILE A 112 -11.78 6.54 -10.92
N VAL A 113 -10.92 6.17 -11.88
CA VAL A 113 -9.61 5.57 -11.62
C VAL A 113 -8.71 6.53 -10.84
N ASP A 114 -8.68 7.80 -11.24
CA ASP A 114 -7.88 8.82 -10.55
C ASP A 114 -8.32 9.01 -9.09
N ARG A 115 -9.64 9.09 -8.83
CA ARG A 115 -10.14 9.23 -7.45
C ARG A 115 -9.88 8.00 -6.59
N ILE A 116 -9.97 6.80 -7.15
CA ILE A 116 -9.56 5.57 -6.44
C ILE A 116 -8.07 5.63 -6.11
N LYS A 117 -7.22 6.00 -7.07
CA LYS A 117 -5.78 6.14 -6.86
C LYS A 117 -5.45 7.19 -5.79
N CYS A 118 -6.14 8.33 -5.78
CA CYS A 118 -6.00 9.34 -4.73
C CYS A 118 -6.35 8.79 -3.34
N GLY A 119 -7.46 8.04 -3.22
CA GLY A 119 -7.87 7.41 -1.96
C GLY A 119 -6.82 6.45 -1.43
N TYR A 120 -6.29 5.61 -2.32
CA TYR A 120 -5.18 4.71 -2.02
C TYR A 120 -3.94 5.47 -1.53
N LEU A 121 -3.47 6.48 -2.27
CA LEU A 121 -2.27 7.22 -1.91
C LEU A 121 -2.42 7.98 -0.59
N ALA A 122 -3.59 8.57 -0.33
CA ALA A 122 -3.89 9.27 0.90
C ALA A 122 -3.82 8.33 2.12
N GLU A 123 -4.46 7.16 2.01
CA GLU A 123 -4.48 6.15 3.07
C GLU A 123 -3.09 5.51 3.28
N SER A 124 -2.37 5.22 2.20
CA SER A 124 -0.98 4.73 2.25
C SER A 124 -0.07 5.69 3.00
N LYS A 125 -0.12 6.99 2.66
CA LYS A 125 0.63 8.05 3.37
C LYS A 125 0.24 8.13 4.85
N ARG A 126 -1.05 8.06 5.17
CA ARG A 126 -1.58 8.08 6.55
C ARG A 126 -1.10 6.89 7.39
N ARG A 127 -0.81 5.75 6.76
CA ARG A 127 -0.26 4.56 7.43
C ARG A 127 1.23 4.66 7.65
N ALA A 128 1.97 5.14 6.64
CA ALA A 128 3.41 5.37 6.75
C ALA A 128 3.74 6.33 7.91
N SER A 129 2.98 7.43 8.06
CA SER A 129 3.17 8.38 9.16
C SER A 129 2.91 7.77 10.54
N LYS A 130 1.86 6.93 10.69
CA LYS A 130 1.58 6.20 11.94
C LYS A 130 2.67 5.19 12.30
N LYS A 131 3.33 4.59 11.31
CA LYS A 131 4.45 3.66 11.54
C LYS A 131 5.68 4.43 12.02
N SER A 132 5.97 5.58 11.41
CA SER A 132 7.08 6.47 11.80
C SER A 132 6.95 6.96 13.24
N SER A 133 5.76 7.43 13.65
CA SER A 133 5.54 7.97 15.00
C SER A 133 5.61 6.92 16.12
N ARG A 134 5.34 5.65 15.82
CA ARG A 134 5.57 4.54 16.77
C ARG A 134 7.05 4.26 17.00
N GLN A 135 7.89 4.52 16.00
CA GLN A 135 9.32 4.28 16.09
C GLN A 135 10.06 5.42 16.82
N GLU A 136 9.58 6.66 16.75
CA GLU A 136 10.08 7.78 17.56
C GLU A 136 9.68 7.71 19.04
N ASN A 137 8.52 7.12 19.37
CA ASN A 137 8.09 6.93 20.76
C ASN A 137 8.71 5.69 21.44
N ALA A 138 9.49 4.89 20.71
CA ALA A 138 10.33 3.84 21.28
C ALA A 138 11.70 4.41 21.68
N GLY A 139 11.71 5.44 22.53
CA GLY A 139 12.91 5.93 23.19
C GLY A 139 13.41 4.92 24.24
N PRO A 140 14.73 4.82 24.48
CA PRO A 140 15.33 3.78 25.32
C PRO A 140 14.94 4.00 26.79
N SER A 141 14.11 3.10 27.33
CA SER A 141 13.81 3.09 28.76
C SER A 141 14.77 2.17 29.51
N SER A 142 15.57 2.83 30.35
CA SER A 142 16.16 2.36 31.61
C SER A 142 17.52 1.61 31.57
N SER A 143 18.57 2.40 31.76
CA SER A 143 19.55 2.30 32.87
C SER A 143 19.81 0.93 33.49
N HIS A 144 20.97 0.35 33.15
CA HIS A 144 21.80 -0.33 34.13
C HIS A 144 22.82 0.65 34.69
N THR A 145 22.61 1.01 35.96
CA THR A 145 23.56 1.71 36.83
C THR A 145 24.79 0.83 37.04
N THR A 146 25.94 1.22 36.49
CA THR A 146 27.25 0.76 36.99
C THR A 146 27.91 1.91 37.71
N VAL A 147 27.91 1.80 39.04
CA VAL A 147 28.64 2.65 39.98
C VAL A 147 30.12 2.63 39.61
N ALA A 148 30.66 3.78 39.19
CA ALA A 148 32.08 3.98 39.04
C ALA A 148 32.66 4.45 40.39
N THR A 149 33.16 3.52 41.18
CA THR A 149 34.04 3.82 42.33
C THR A 149 35.49 3.84 41.86
N SER A 150 36.11 5.02 41.89
CA SER A 150 37.56 5.20 41.72
C SER A 150 38.35 4.53 42.85
N PRO A 151 39.53 3.94 42.59
CA PRO A 151 40.48 3.64 43.65
C PRO A 151 41.63 4.67 43.71
N ILE A 152 41.83 5.16 44.93
CA ILE A 152 42.95 5.96 45.40
C ILE A 152 44.24 5.12 45.46
N SER A 153 45.36 5.74 45.08
CA SER A 153 46.73 5.22 45.08
C SER A 153 47.26 4.90 46.49
N LYS A 154 47.99 3.77 46.64
CA LYS A 154 49.07 3.60 47.64
C LYS A 154 50.20 2.70 47.10
N HIS A 155 51.41 3.24 47.21
CA HIS A 155 52.73 2.62 47.06
C HIS A 155 53.00 1.48 48.05
N VAL A 156 54.09 0.71 47.77
CA VAL A 156 55.02 -0.10 48.64
C VAL A 156 55.11 -1.57 48.14
N VAL A 157 56.22 -2.33 48.00
CA VAL A 157 57.71 -2.22 47.94
C VAL A 157 58.25 -3.68 47.77
N ASN A 158 59.37 -3.86 47.03
CA ASN A 158 60.37 -4.99 47.03
C ASN A 158 59.90 -6.43 46.65
N ALA A 159 60.71 -7.34 46.09
CA ALA A 159 62.18 -7.46 45.95
C ALA A 159 62.59 -8.53 44.88
N THR A 160 63.76 -8.35 44.26
CA THR A 160 64.84 -9.33 43.88
C THR A 160 64.46 -10.55 43.00
N THR A 161 65.10 -10.83 41.84
CA THR A 161 66.51 -11.25 41.63
C THR A 161 66.95 -11.18 40.16
N GLU A 162 68.18 -10.68 39.95
CA GLU A 162 69.08 -10.86 38.78
C GLU A 162 69.55 -12.34 38.63
N PRO A 163 70.18 -12.82 37.51
CA PRO A 163 71.41 -12.25 36.93
C PRO A 163 71.64 -12.29 35.39
N THR A 164 72.43 -11.30 34.94
CA THR A 164 73.61 -11.34 34.06
C THR A 164 73.71 -12.29 32.86
N ALA A 165 73.99 -11.72 31.66
CA ALA A 165 75.05 -12.20 30.76
C ALA A 165 75.40 -11.12 29.71
N TYR A 166 76.62 -10.57 29.81
CA TYR A 166 77.33 -9.91 28.71
C TYR A 166 78.25 -10.95 28.07
N HIS A 167 78.25 -11.01 26.73
CA HIS A 167 79.45 -11.07 25.89
C HIS A 167 79.12 -10.63 24.47
#